data_AF-A0A838PVH1-F1
#
_entry.id   AF-A0A838PVH1-F1
#
_cell.length_a   1.000
_cell.length_b   1.000
_cell.length_c   1.000
_cell.angle_alpha   90.00
_cell.angle_beta   90.00
_cell.angle_gamma   90.00
#
_symmetry.space_group_name_H-M   'P 1'
#
loop_
_entity.id
_entity.type
_entity.pdbx_description
1 polymer ?
#
loop_
_entity_poly.entity_id
_entity_poly.type
_entity_poly.pdbx_seq_one_letter_code
_entity_poly.pdbx_strand_id
1 'polypeptide(L)' 'MDTVPAAWTAAPGADREKLGDVVGRLAERLGIDTPEVKGGFVLLPADYPRVARALDEVEPGWRDESLLIPPEA' A
#
# COMPACT_ATOMS: atom_id res chain seq x y z
N MET A 1 -19.14 6.53 7.41
CA MET A 1 -18.14 7.61 7.33
C MET A 1 -17.16 7.19 6.26
N ASP A 2 -17.18 7.85 5.10
CA ASP A 2 -16.14 7.68 4.09
C ASP A 2 -14.85 8.30 4.64
N THR A 3 -13.91 7.46 5.05
CA THR A 3 -12.60 7.92 5.50
C THR A 3 -11.83 8.43 4.29
N VAL A 4 -11.29 9.66 4.40
CA VAL A 4 -10.39 10.22 3.39
C VAL A 4 -9.22 9.25 3.23
N PRO A 5 -8.87 8.82 2.00
CA PRO A 5 -7.75 7.91 1.80
C PRO A 5 -6.44 8.56 2.26
N ALA A 6 -5.52 7.73 2.76
CA ALA A 6 -4.21 8.17 3.19
C ALA A 6 -3.16 7.89 2.11
N ALA A 7 -2.22 8.82 1.95
CA ALA A 7 -1.11 8.67 1.03
C ALA A 7 -0.01 7.81 1.66
N TRP A 8 0.23 6.64 1.08
CA TRP A 8 1.38 5.80 1.38
C TRP A 8 2.47 6.10 0.36
N THR A 9 3.72 6.12 0.81
CA THR A 9 4.85 6.49 -0.04
C THR A 9 5.59 5.24 -0.47
N ALA A 10 5.79 5.06 -1.78
CA ALA A 10 6.72 4.07 -2.31
C ALA A 10 8.13 4.42 -1.84
N ALA A 11 8.85 3.50 -1.20
CA ALA A 11 10.18 3.87 -0.70
C ALA A 11 11.15 4.16 -1.84
N PRO A 12 12.17 5.02 -1.58
CA PRO A 12 13.23 5.27 -2.54
C PRO A 12 13.95 3.98 -2.91
N GLY A 13 13.90 3.60 -4.20
CA GLY A 13 14.53 2.38 -4.71
C GLY A 13 13.66 1.12 -4.68
N ALA A 14 12.40 1.21 -4.21
CA ALA A 14 11.46 0.10 -4.34
C ALA A 14 11.26 -0.28 -5.81
N ASP A 15 11.26 -1.59 -6.08
CA ASP A 15 10.96 -2.13 -7.40
C ASP A 15 9.53 -1.75 -7.80
N ARG A 16 9.39 -1.02 -8.92
CA ARG A 16 8.12 -0.48 -9.39
C ARG A 16 7.16 -1.55 -9.90
N GLU A 17 7.70 -2.61 -10.50
CA GLU A 17 6.91 -3.73 -11.00
C GLU A 17 6.38 -4.52 -9.81
N LYS A 18 7.26 -4.89 -8.88
CA LYS A 18 6.86 -5.55 -7.62
C LYS A 18 5.84 -4.71 -6.84
N LEU A 19 6.06 -3.40 -6.73
CA LEU A 19 5.14 -2.51 -6.05
C LEU A 19 3.74 -2.52 -6.68
N GLY A 20 3.66 -2.49 -8.01
CA GLY A 20 2.39 -2.59 -8.74
C GLY A 20 1.65 -3.88 -8.43
N ASP A 21 2.36 -5.01 -8.46
CA ASP A 21 1.80 -6.33 -8.16
C ASP A 21 1.32 -6.45 -6.70
N VAL A 22 2.08 -5.91 -5.75
CA VAL A 22 1.70 -5.85 -4.33
C VAL A 22 0.46 -4.99 -4.13
N VAL A 23 0.40 -3.82 -4.77
CA VAL A 23 -0.76 -2.91 -4.69
C VAL A 23 -2.00 -3.56 -5.30
N GLY A 24 -1.86 -4.28 -6.41
CA GLY A 24 -2.96 -5.05 -7.01
C GLY A 24 -3.51 -6.12 -6.07
N ARG A 25 -2.63 -6.96 -5.52
CA ARG A 25 -3.02 -7.99 -4.53
C ARG A 25 -3.65 -7.40 -3.28
N LEU A 26 -3.10 -6.28 -2.80
CA LEU A 26 -3.64 -5.55 -1.65
C LEU A 26 -5.06 -5.04 -1.93
N ALA A 27 -5.31 -4.46 -3.10
CA ALA A 27 -6.61 -3.95 -3.48
C ALA A 27 -7.67 -5.06 -3.55
N GLU A 28 -7.33 -6.18 -4.18
CA GLU A 28 -8.17 -7.38 -4.22
C GLU A 28 -8.47 -7.88 -2.80
N ARG A 29 -7.45 -7.96 -1.94
CA ARG A 29 -7.60 -8.41 -0.55
C ARG A 29 -8.48 -7.49 0.29
N LEU A 30 -8.43 -6.18 0.04
CA LEU A 30 -9.22 -5.17 0.73
C LEU A 30 -10.63 -5.00 0.14
N GLY A 31 -10.88 -5.55 -1.05
CA GLY A 31 -12.14 -5.39 -1.79
C GLY A 31 -12.35 -3.96 -2.30
N ILE A 32 -11.29 -3.32 -2.77
CA ILE A 32 -11.30 -1.95 -3.30
C ILE A 32 -10.80 -1.93 -4.75
N ASP A 33 -11.08 -0.85 -5.46
CA ASP A 33 -10.46 -0.60 -6.76
C ASP A 33 -8.94 -0.49 -6.62
N THR A 34 -8.20 -1.04 -7.59
CA THR A 34 -6.73 -1.01 -7.58
C THR A 34 -6.23 0.42 -7.65
N PRO A 35 -5.55 0.92 -6.61
CA PRO A 35 -5.08 2.29 -6.60
C PRO A 35 -3.84 2.42 -7.49
N GLU A 36 -3.78 3.51 -8.24
CA GLU A 36 -2.63 3.82 -9.08
C GLU A 36 -1.47 4.37 -8.23
N VAL A 37 -0.25 3.95 -8.57
CA VAL A 37 0.97 4.55 -8.00
C VAL A 37 1.32 5.80 -8.81
N LYS A 38 1.15 6.99 -8.23
CA LYS A 38 1.42 8.29 -8.87
C LYS A 38 2.45 9.10 -8.12
N GLY A 39 3.51 9.53 -8.80
CA GLY A 39 4.53 10.40 -8.21
C GLY A 39 5.26 9.80 -7.00
N GLY A 40 5.29 8.48 -6.87
CA GLY A 40 5.83 7.81 -5.67
C GLY A 40 4.82 7.60 -4.54
N PHE A 41 3.53 7.90 -4.76
CA PHE A 41 2.49 7.71 -3.75
C PHE A 41 1.42 6.73 -4.23
N VAL A 42 0.79 6.03 -3.28
CA VAL A 42 -0.42 5.23 -3.50
C VAL A 42 -1.47 5.66 -2.49
N LEU A 43 -2.70 5.86 -2.95
CA LEU A 43 -3.82 6.23 -2.08
C LEU A 43 -4.50 4.95 -1.58
N LEU A 44 -4.40 4.69 -0.29
CA LEU A 44 -4.99 3.52 0.36
C LEU A 44 -6.00 3.97 1.42
N PRO A 45 -6.90 3.08 1.88
CA PRO A 45 -7.78 3.39 2.99
C PRO A 45 -7.00 3.92 4.20
N ALA A 46 -7.52 4.94 4.90
CA ALA A 46 -6.84 5.54 6.07
C ALA A 46 -6.82 4.64 7.33
N ASP A 47 -7.45 3.47 7.28
CA ASP A 47 -7.37 2.48 8.34
C ASP A 47 -6.03 1.74 8.28
N TYR A 48 -4.99 2.36 8.86
CA TYR A 48 -3.63 1.83 8.87
C TYR A 48 -3.55 0.39 9.39
N PRO A 49 -4.15 0.03 10.56
CA PRO A 49 -4.13 -1.36 11.03
C PRO A 49 -4.71 -2.35 10.03
N ARG A 50 -5.83 -2.01 9.36
CA ARG A 50 -6.43 -2.87 8.34
C ARG A 50 -5.53 -3.02 7.11
N VAL A 51 -4.96 -1.93 6.61
CA VAL A 51 -4.08 -1.94 5.43
C VAL A 51 -2.77 -2.69 5.73
N ALA A 52 -2.15 -2.42 6.88
CA ALA A 52 -0.91 -3.08 7.31
C ALA A 52 -1.11 -4.59 7.47
N ARG A 53 -2.22 -5.01 8.07
CA ARG A 53 -2.56 -6.44 8.17
C ARG A 53 -2.76 -7.08 6.80
N ALA A 54 -3.47 -6.42 5.90
CA ALA A 54 -3.66 -6.94 4.54
C ALA A 54 -2.33 -7.02 3.78
N LEU A 55 -1.44 -6.05 3.94
CA LEU A 55 -0.07 -6.09 3.42
C LEU A 55 0.74 -7.27 3.99
N ASP A 56 0.67 -7.50 5.30
CA ASP A 56 1.33 -8.65 5.94
C ASP A 56 0.83 -10.00 5.41
N GLU A 57 -0.44 -10.07 4.96
CA GLU A 57 -1.03 -11.27 4.37
C GLU A 57 -0.61 -11.48 2.90
N VAL A 58 -0.51 -10.41 2.09
CA VAL A 58 -0.23 -10.53 0.64
C VAL A 58 1.26 -10.43 0.29
N GLU A 59 2.06 -9.73 1.10
CA GLU A 59 3.49 -9.53 0.90
C GLU A 59 4.21 -9.44 2.26
N PRO A 60 4.43 -10.55 2.98
CA PRO A 60 4.98 -10.52 4.35
C PRO A 60 6.32 -9.78 4.49
N GLY A 61 7.12 -9.72 3.41
CA GLY A 61 8.42 -9.03 3.37
C GLY A 61 8.33 -7.52 3.12
N TRP A 62 7.14 -6.94 2.94
CA TRP A 62 7.00 -5.55 2.49
C TRP A 62 7.68 -4.53 3.39
N ARG A 63 7.76 -4.78 4.71
CA ARG A 63 8.45 -3.92 5.67
C ARG A 63 9.97 -4.06 5.56
N ASP A 64 10.47 -5.29 5.51
CA ASP A 64 11.91 -5.57 5.46
C ASP A 64 12.52 -5.09 4.13
N GLU A 65 11.76 -5.24 3.05
CA GLU A 65 12.11 -4.74 1.72
C GLU A 65 11.85 -3.24 1.55
N SER A 66 11.27 -2.58 2.56
CA SER A 66 10.84 -1.18 2.51
C SER A 66 10.05 -0.88 1.23
N LEU A 67 9.06 -1.70 0.86
CA LEU A 67 8.30 -1.46 -0.39
C LEU A 67 7.40 -0.22 -0.28
N LEU A 68 6.75 -0.08 0.87
CA LEU A 68 5.84 1.01 1.19
C LEU A 68 6.19 1.61 2.54
N ILE A 69 6.10 2.93 2.62
CA ILE A 69 6.24 3.72 3.83
C ILE A 69 4.83 4.21 4.19
N PRO A 70 4.32 3.90 5.38
CA PRO A 70 3.02 4.40 5.79
C PRO A 70 2.99 5.91 5.95
N PRO A 71 1.79 6.54 5.84
CA PRO A 71 1.62 7.94 6.21
C PRO A 71 2.12 8.16 7.64
N GLU A 72 2.78 9.30 7.88
CA GLU A 72 3.07 9.73 9.25
C GLU A 72 1.73 9.82 10.02
N ALA A 73 1.68 9.13 11.17
CA ALA A 73 0.52 9.13 12.06
C ALA A 73 0.38 10.46 12.83
#